data_AF-A0A0C3NCC5-F1
#
_entry.id   AF-A0A0C3NCC5-F1
#
_cell.length_a   1.000
_cell.length_b   1.000
_cell.length_c   1.000
_cell.angle_alpha   90.00
_cell.angle_beta   90.00
_cell.angle_gamma   90.00
#
_symmetry.space_group_name_H-M   'P 1'
#
loop_
_entity.id
_entity.type
_entity.pdbx_description
1 polymer ?
#
loop_
_entity_poly.entity_id
_entity_poly.type
_entity_poly.pdbx_seq_one_letter_code
_entity_poly.pdbx_strand_id
1 'polypeptide(L)'
;MSSEDSDIDNNVMTILQVKNMAWKRSIEWELDIIDLQRLVDNDVFAPQGSKPIQRFRAPGNPQSLRTPVPGLPQSIYDSISLAGLTHRERDCLKVSEEPFLWMEIAIS
;
A
#
# COMPACT_ATOMS: atom_id res chain seq x y z
N MET A 1 -8.65 17.96 -46.24
CA MET A 1 -8.58 18.81 -45.03
C MET A 1 -7.95 17.97 -43.95
N SER A 2 -6.77 18.35 -43.49
CA SER A 2 -6.04 17.70 -42.41
C SER A 2 -6.58 18.24 -41.08
N SER A 3 -7.11 17.37 -40.21
CA SER A 3 -7.40 17.73 -38.82
C SER A 3 -6.15 17.40 -38.02
N GLU A 4 -5.36 18.42 -37.79
CA GLU A 4 -4.29 18.44 -36.81
C GLU A 4 -4.98 18.66 -35.45
N ASP A 5 -5.67 17.62 -34.96
CA ASP A 5 -6.08 17.58 -33.56
C ASP A 5 -4.78 17.40 -32.78
N SER A 6 -4.13 18.52 -32.51
CA SER A 6 -3.12 18.60 -31.47
C SER A 6 -3.84 18.26 -30.17
N ASP A 7 -3.82 16.97 -29.81
CA ASP A 7 -3.94 16.52 -28.44
C ASP A 7 -2.81 17.20 -27.69
N ILE A 8 -3.09 18.43 -27.25
CA ILE A 8 -2.44 18.99 -26.08
C ILE A 8 -2.89 18.05 -24.98
N ASP A 9 -2.13 16.97 -24.82
CA ASP A 9 -2.10 16.12 -23.66
C ASP A 9 -1.76 17.08 -22.50
N ASN A 10 -2.80 17.74 -22.00
CA ASN A 10 -2.84 18.24 -20.66
C ASN A 10 -2.69 16.96 -19.85
N ASN A 11 -1.44 16.63 -19.56
CA ASN A 11 -0.98 15.35 -19.03
C ASN A 11 -1.44 15.28 -17.57
N VAL A 12 -2.75 15.21 -17.37
CA VAL A 12 -3.41 15.09 -16.08
C VAL A 12 -3.14 13.67 -15.62
N MET A 13 -1.99 13.51 -14.96
CA MET A 13 -1.61 12.23 -14.40
C MET A 13 -2.65 11.88 -13.32
N THR A 14 -3.43 10.84 -13.59
CA THR A 14 -4.40 10.35 -12.61
C THR A 14 -3.62 9.67 -11.49
N ILE A 15 -3.78 10.15 -10.26
CA ILE A 15 -3.12 9.61 -9.07
C ILE A 15 -4.19 9.05 -8.13
N LEU A 16 -3.97 7.83 -7.64
CA LEU A 16 -4.83 7.23 -6.62
C LEU A 16 -4.32 7.60 -5.22
N GLN A 17 -5.09 8.39 -4.48
CA GLN A 17 -4.76 8.67 -3.08
C GLN A 17 -5.18 7.49 -2.19
N VAL A 18 -4.20 6.85 -1.56
CA VAL A 18 -4.43 5.66 -0.72
C VAL A 18 -4.79 6.08 0.70
N LYS A 19 -5.77 5.42 1.32
CA LYS A 19 -6.10 5.64 2.73
C LYS A 19 -5.11 4.95 3.66
N ASN A 20 -4.74 5.63 4.74
CA ASN A 20 -3.84 5.10 5.77
C ASN A 20 -4.60 4.14 6.69
N MET A 21 -3.96 3.04 7.11
CA MET A 21 -4.53 2.11 8.09
C MET A 21 -3.77 2.28 9.40
N ALA A 22 -4.33 3.05 10.34
CA ALA A 22 -3.69 3.38 11.62
C ALA A 22 -3.23 2.16 12.45
N TRP A 23 -3.88 1.01 12.27
CA TRP A 23 -3.53 -0.22 12.99
C TRP A 23 -2.36 -0.99 12.37
N LYS A 24 -1.99 -0.66 11.13
CA LYS A 24 -0.97 -1.38 10.36
C LYS A 24 0.34 -0.61 10.44
N ARG A 25 1.45 -1.32 10.59
CA ARG A 25 2.78 -0.70 10.50
C ARG A 25 2.95 0.02 9.16
N SER A 26 3.83 1.01 9.11
CA SER A 26 4.24 1.60 7.85
C SER A 26 4.94 0.55 6.98
N ILE A 27 4.46 0.43 5.74
CA ILE A 27 5.10 -0.36 4.66
C ILE A 27 5.05 0.41 3.34
N GLU A 28 5.02 1.74 3.42
CA GLU A 28 4.86 2.61 2.26
C GLU A 28 5.99 2.38 1.25
N TRP A 29 7.22 2.26 1.76
CA TRP A 29 8.42 1.96 0.97
C TRP A 29 8.31 0.67 0.16
N GLU A 30 7.95 -0.45 0.81
CA GLU A 30 7.83 -1.75 0.14
C GLU A 30 6.71 -1.72 -0.91
N LEU A 31 5.61 -1.02 -0.64
CA LEU A 31 4.52 -0.87 -1.59
C LEU A 31 4.87 0.05 -2.76
N ASP A 32 5.69 1.08 -2.55
CA ASP A 32 6.16 1.98 -3.60
C ASP A 32 7.09 1.23 -4.55
N ILE A 33 7.97 0.36 -4.05
CA ILE A 33 8.80 -0.52 -4.88
C ILE A 33 7.93 -1.43 -5.74
N ILE A 34 6.90 -2.06 -5.16
CA ILE A 34 5.98 -2.93 -5.91
C ILE A 34 5.28 -2.14 -7.02
N ASP A 35 4.82 -0.91 -6.74
CA ASP A 35 4.16 -0.09 -7.73
C ASP A 35 5.12 0.38 -8.83
N LEU A 36 6.37 0.72 -8.49
CA LEU A 36 7.41 1.06 -9.47
C LEU A 36 7.72 -0.13 -10.38
N GLN A 37 7.86 -1.32 -9.81
CA GLN A 37 8.20 -2.52 -10.57
C GLN A 37 7.05 -2.94 -11.51
N ARG A 38 5.79 -2.68 -11.13
CA ARG A 38 4.63 -2.85 -12.01
C ARG A 38 4.66 -1.96 -13.25
N LEU A 39 5.32 -0.81 -13.20
CA LEU A 39 5.44 0.10 -14.35
C LEU A 39 6.53 -0.33 -15.33
N VAL A 40 7.55 -1.05 -14.84
CA VAL A 40 8.76 -1.40 -15.61
C VAL A 40 8.73 -2.84 -16.11
N ASP A 41 8.24 -3.77 -15.29
CA ASP A 41 8.38 -5.21 -15.51
C ASP A 41 7.13 -5.81 -16.18
N ASN A 42 7.23 -6.07 -17.48
CA ASN A 42 6.18 -6.73 -18.26
C ASN A 42 6.26 -8.28 -18.22
N ASP A 43 7.33 -8.84 -17.64
CA ASP A 43 7.55 -10.29 -17.57
C ASP A 43 6.90 -10.88 -16.32
N VAL A 44 6.97 -10.16 -15.20
CA VAL A 44 6.32 -10.54 -13.94
C VAL A 44 4.85 -10.14 -13.91
N PHE A 45 4.51 -8.97 -14.46
CA PHE A 45 3.14 -8.46 -14.46
C PHE A 45 2.51 -8.58 -15.85
N ALA A 46 1.43 -9.36 -15.94
CA ALA A 46 0.70 -9.49 -17.19
C ALA A 46 0.14 -8.13 -17.66
N PRO A 47 0.23 -7.80 -18.96
CA PRO A 47 -0.32 -6.56 -19.52
C PRO A 47 -1.85 -6.56 -19.60
N GLN A 48 -2.52 -7.60 -19.09
CA GLN A 48 -3.96 -7.71 -19.11
C GLN A 48 -4.59 -6.88 -17.98
N GLY A 49 -5.57 -6.06 -18.35
CA GLY A 49 -6.32 -5.22 -17.42
C GLY A 49 -5.94 -3.74 -17.51
N SER A 50 -6.34 -2.99 -16.50
CA SER A 50 -6.05 -1.56 -16.42
C SER A 50 -4.55 -1.31 -16.30
N LYS A 51 -4.03 -0.31 -17.01
CA LYS A 51 -2.63 0.14 -16.84
C LYS A 51 -2.35 0.44 -15.37
N PRO A 52 -1.15 0.12 -14.85
CA PRO A 52 -0.77 0.50 -13.50
C PRO A 52 -0.90 2.03 -13.34
N ILE A 53 -1.63 2.46 -12.30
CA ILE A 53 -1.82 3.87 -11.96
C ILE A 53 -0.97 4.17 -10.72
N GLN A 54 -0.30 5.33 -10.72
CA GLN A 54 0.48 5.79 -9.58
C GLN A 54 -0.41 5.92 -8.34
N ARG A 55 0.07 5.35 -7.24
CA ARG A 55 -0.57 5.45 -5.93
C ARG A 55 0.23 6.40 -5.06
N PHE A 56 -0.44 7.37 -4.45
CA PHE A 56 0.20 8.33 -3.55
C PHE A 56 -0.07 7.93 -2.11
N ARG A 57 1.01 7.68 -1.36
CA ARG A 57 1.04 7.35 0.05
C ARG A 57 1.71 8.51 0.79
N ALA A 58 1.03 9.05 1.78
CA ALA A 58 1.55 10.13 2.60
C ALA A 58 0.92 10.11 3.99
N PRO A 59 1.64 10.54 5.04
CA PRO A 59 1.11 10.61 6.39
C PRO A 59 -0.19 11.45 6.52
N GLY A 60 -0.38 12.45 5.64
CA GLY A 60 -1.57 13.30 5.60
C GLY A 60 -2.79 12.70 4.90
N ASN A 61 -2.71 11.48 4.37
CA ASN A 61 -3.83 10.85 3.68
C ASN A 61 -4.98 10.49 4.64
N PRO A 62 -6.23 10.42 4.15
CA PRO A 62 -7.37 10.05 4.98
C PRO A 62 -7.19 8.69 5.63
N GLN A 63 -7.62 8.56 6.89
CA GLN A 63 -7.60 7.29 7.59
C GLN A 63 -8.71 6.37 7.07
N SER A 64 -8.39 5.09 6.98
CA SER A 64 -9.31 4.03 6.67
C SER A 64 -10.13 3.68 7.91
N LEU A 65 -11.43 3.43 7.73
CA LEU A 65 -12.31 2.91 8.77
C LEU A 65 -12.22 1.39 8.93
N ARG A 66 -11.33 0.73 8.18
CA ARG A 66 -11.17 -0.72 8.26
C ARG A 66 -10.60 -1.11 9.64
N THR A 67 -11.29 -2.01 10.31
CA THR A 67 -10.83 -2.59 11.58
C THR A 67 -9.58 -3.44 11.37
N PRO A 68 -8.76 -3.62 12.43
CA PRO A 68 -7.61 -4.50 12.34
C PRO A 68 -8.04 -5.94 12.08
N VAL A 69 -7.31 -6.64 11.21
CA VAL A 69 -7.63 -8.01 10.80
C VAL A 69 -7.11 -8.96 11.88
N PRO A 70 -7.91 -9.93 12.36
CA PRO A 70 -7.43 -10.91 13.34
C PRO A 70 -6.53 -11.98 12.72
N GLY A 71 -5.64 -12.57 13.51
CA GLY A 71 -4.79 -13.69 13.09
C GLY A 71 -3.52 -13.30 12.33
N LEU A 72 -3.22 -12.01 12.18
CA LEU A 72 -2.00 -11.59 11.50
C LEU A 72 -0.78 -11.71 12.42
N PRO A 73 0.43 -11.90 11.86
CA PRO A 73 1.67 -11.79 12.60
C PRO A 73 1.79 -10.44 13.31
N GLN A 74 2.33 -10.45 14.53
CA GLN A 74 2.51 -9.23 15.34
C GLN A 74 3.25 -8.12 14.59
N SER A 75 4.23 -8.49 13.75
CA SER A 75 5.06 -7.53 13.01
C SER A 75 4.30 -6.76 11.93
N ILE A 76 3.05 -7.10 11.60
CA ILE A 76 2.20 -6.34 10.65
C ILE A 76 1.47 -5.19 11.35
N TYR A 77 1.23 -5.29 12.65
CA TYR A 77 0.54 -4.24 13.38
C TYR A 77 1.49 -3.11 13.76
N ASP A 78 0.96 -1.90 13.81
CA ASP A 78 1.68 -0.76 14.38
C ASP A 78 1.84 -0.95 15.90
N SER A 79 3.05 -0.71 16.42
CA SER A 79 3.35 -0.97 17.83
C SER A 79 2.62 -0.02 18.78
N ILE A 80 2.40 1.23 18.38
CA ILE A 80 1.66 2.22 19.17
C ILE A 80 0.18 1.82 19.20
N SER A 81 -0.38 1.47 18.03
CA SER A 81 -1.75 0.99 17.93
C SER A 81 -1.98 -0.25 18.81
N LEU A 82 -1.07 -1.23 18.75
CA LEU A 82 -1.19 -2.48 19.50
C LEU A 82 -0.99 -2.28 21.01
N ALA A 83 -0.13 -1.33 21.41
CA ALA A 83 0.06 -0.92 22.80
C ALA A 83 -1.19 -0.26 23.39
N GLY A 84 -1.95 0.49 22.58
CA GLY A 84 -3.18 1.16 22.99
C GLY A 84 -4.40 0.26 23.21
N LEU A 85 -4.33 -1.02 22.82
CA LEU A 85 -5.44 -1.96 22.95
C LEU A 85 -5.61 -2.48 24.38
N THR A 86 -6.86 -2.70 24.78
CA THR A 86 -7.20 -3.45 25.98
C THR A 86 -6.84 -4.93 25.84
N HIS A 87 -6.77 -5.64 26.97
CA HIS A 87 -6.49 -7.08 26.97
C HIS A 87 -7.51 -7.86 26.12
N ARG A 88 -8.81 -7.54 26.28
CA ARG A 88 -9.90 -8.18 25.50
C ARG A 88 -9.77 -7.94 24.00
N GLU A 89 -9.39 -6.73 23.59
CA GLU A 89 -9.23 -6.41 22.17
C GLU A 89 -8.04 -7.15 21.56
N ARG A 90 -6.94 -7.29 22.29
CA ARG A 90 -5.80 -8.12 21.85
C ARG A 90 -6.18 -9.59 21.72
N ASP A 91 -6.90 -10.13 22.70
CA ASP A 91 -7.35 -11.53 22.65
C ASP A 91 -8.30 -11.78 21.45
N CYS A 92 -9.18 -10.82 21.16
CA CYS A 92 -10.05 -10.86 19.98
C CYS A 92 -9.27 -10.79 18.66
N LEU A 93 -8.15 -10.06 18.62
CA LEU A 93 -7.29 -10.00 17.43
C LEU A 93 -6.53 -11.28 17.17
N LYS A 94 -6.35 -12.15 18.18
CA LYS A 94 -5.62 -13.43 18.02
C LYS A 94 -4.30 -13.23 17.27
N VAL A 95 -3.52 -12.25 17.72
CA VAL A 95 -2.25 -11.89 17.09
C VAL A 95 -1.38 -13.14 17.01
N SER A 96 -0.87 -13.44 15.82
CA SER A 96 0.03 -14.57 15.64
C SER A 96 1.42 -14.22 16.16
N GLU A 97 1.95 -15.10 17.01
CA GLU A 97 3.33 -15.07 17.51
C GLU A 97 4.33 -15.60 16.47
N GLU A 98 3.84 -16.10 15.33
CA GLU A 98 4.73 -16.58 14.27
C GLU A 98 5.57 -15.42 13.71
N PRO A 99 6.90 -15.61 13.60
CA PRO A 99 7.76 -14.58 13.05
C PRO A 99 7.45 -14.40 11.57
N PHE A 100 7.09 -13.18 11.18
CA PHE A 100 7.02 -12.79 9.78
C PHE A 100 8.29 -12.01 9.42
N LEU A 101 9.10 -12.61 8.55
CA LEU A 101 10.36 -12.07 8.09
C LEU A 101 10.10 -11.00 7.02
N TRP A 102 10.38 -9.75 7.38
CA TRP A 102 10.37 -8.66 6.42
C TRP A 102 11.59 -8.75 5.52
N MET A 103 11.37 -8.64 4.22
CA MET A 103 12.45 -8.64 3.25
C MET A 103 13.05 -7.23 3.20
N GLU A 104 14.35 -7.12 3.48
CA GLU A 104 15.07 -5.86 3.26
C GLU A 104 15.34 -5.71 1.77
N ILE A 105 14.66 -4.76 1.13
CA ILE A 105 14.85 -4.48 -0.29
C ILE A 105 15.90 -3.37 -0.41
N ALA A 106 17.13 -3.75 -0.77
CA ALA A 106 18.17 -2.79 -1.14
C ALA A 106 17.95 -2.37 -2.61
N ILE A 107 17.74 -1.08 -2.84
CA ILE A 107 17.74 -0.50 -4.19
C ILE A 107 19.18 -0.06 -4.48
N SER A 108 19.82 -0.68 -5.48
CA SER A 108 21.16 -0.34 -5.98
C SER A 108 21.12 0.78 -7.01
#